data_AF-A0A969GJX0-F1
#
_entry.id   AF-A0A969GJX0-F1
#
_cell.length_a   1.000
_cell.length_b   1.000
_cell.length_c   1.000
_cell.angle_alpha   90.00
_cell.angle_beta   90.00
_cell.angle_gamma   90.00
#
_symmetry.space_group_name_H-M   'P 1'
#
loop_
_entity.id
_entity.type
_entity.pdbx_description
1 polymer ?
#
loop_
_entity_poly.entity_id
_entity_poly.type
_entity_poly.pdbx_seq_one_letter_code
_entity_poly.pdbx_strand_id
1 'polypeptide(L)'
;MTEILREALCGSDDPGASTRHTDAPAEIREKYGIQPGDTFRLVDLEGIMVLTPMAPMAPELAREIERLREDAGLSIEELLDGLREQRERYYQERNAADQSE
;
A
#
# COMPACT_ATOMS: atom_id res chain seq x y z
N MET A 1 -28.14 12.56 2.59
CA MET A 1 -26.97 12.16 1.78
C MET A 1 -25.68 12.88 2.22
N THR A 2 -25.78 14.08 2.80
CA THR A 2 -24.63 14.89 3.26
C THR A 2 -24.14 14.56 4.69
N GLU A 3 -24.88 13.77 5.47
CA GLU A 3 -24.54 13.46 6.87
C GLU A 3 -23.67 12.21 7.05
N ILE A 4 -23.76 11.21 6.16
CA ILE A 4 -22.99 9.96 6.28
C ILE A 4 -21.48 10.17 6.06
N LEU A 5 -21.10 11.16 5.26
CA LEU A 5 -19.69 11.45 4.96
C LEU A 5 -18.99 12.34 6.00
N ARG A 6 -19.71 12.93 6.95
CA ARG A 6 -19.10 13.84 7.94
C ARG A 6 -18.52 13.11 9.15
N GLU A 7 -19.08 11.96 9.52
CA GLU A 7 -18.68 11.21 10.71
C GLU A 7 -17.49 10.27 10.48
N ALA A 8 -17.28 9.81 9.23
CA ALA A 8 -16.25 8.81 8.92
C ALA A 8 -14.84 9.39 8.68
N LEU A 9 -14.69 10.70 8.48
CA LEU A 9 -13.45 11.30 7.99
C LEU A 9 -12.74 12.30 8.92
N CYS A 10 -13.34 12.70 10.05
CA CYS A 10 -12.67 13.58 11.01
C CYS A 10 -12.96 13.20 12.46
N GLY A 11 -12.05 12.44 13.06
CA GLY A 11 -11.99 12.22 14.50
C GLY A 11 -10.58 11.81 14.90
N SER A 12 -9.89 12.73 15.59
CA SER A 12 -8.57 12.62 16.23
C SER A 12 -7.33 12.50 15.32
N ASP A 13 -6.63 13.64 15.24
CA ASP A 13 -5.17 13.73 15.09
C ASP A 13 -4.45 12.70 15.98
N ASP A 14 -3.81 11.71 15.35
CA ASP A 14 -2.80 10.86 15.97
C ASP A 14 -1.68 10.61 14.95
N PRO A 15 -0.45 11.11 15.16
CA PRO A 15 0.63 11.06 14.16
C PRO A 15 1.26 9.67 13.97
N GLY A 16 0.60 8.59 14.39
CA GLY A 16 1.16 7.23 14.41
C GLY A 16 0.37 6.12 13.71
N ALA A 17 -0.66 6.42 12.91
CA ALA A 17 -1.51 5.38 12.33
C ALA A 17 -1.01 4.87 10.96
N SER A 18 -0.25 3.79 11.03
CA SER A 18 -0.05 2.80 9.96
C SER A 18 -1.35 2.56 9.17
N THR A 19 -1.22 2.55 7.84
CA THR A 19 -2.20 2.31 6.79
C THR A 19 -3.43 1.51 7.26
N ARG A 20 -4.51 2.20 7.65
CA ARG A 20 -5.81 1.55 7.88
C ARG A 20 -6.52 1.42 6.54
N HIS A 21 -6.68 0.18 6.07
CA HIS A 21 -7.67 -0.16 5.05
C HIS A 21 -9.01 0.45 5.49
N THR A 22 -9.46 1.48 4.79
CA THR A 22 -10.75 2.11 5.07
C THR A 22 -11.73 1.51 4.09
N ASP A 23 -12.48 0.52 4.54
CA ASP A 23 -13.55 -0.07 3.76
C ASP A 23 -14.55 1.04 3.39
N ALA A 24 -14.76 1.27 2.10
CA ALA A 24 -15.76 2.24 1.63
C ALA A 24 -17.14 1.93 2.27
N PRO A 25 -18.03 2.92 2.47
CA PRO A 25 -19.38 2.69 2.99
C PRO A 25 -20.10 1.56 2.26
N ALA A 26 -20.82 0.70 2.99
CA ALA A 26 -21.42 -0.53 2.45
C ALA A 26 -22.29 -0.28 1.21
N GLU A 27 -23.05 0.82 1.20
CA GLU A 27 -23.91 1.23 0.10
C GLU A 27 -23.12 1.55 -1.19
N ILE A 28 -21.94 2.13 -1.06
CA ILE A 28 -21.04 2.43 -2.18
C ILE A 28 -20.39 1.14 -2.67
N ARG A 29 -19.98 0.25 -1.74
CA ARG A 29 -19.38 -1.05 -2.10
C ARG A 29 -20.34 -1.91 -2.90
N GLU A 30 -21.58 -2.02 -2.46
CA GLU A 30 -22.60 -2.84 -3.13
C GLU A 30 -22.99 -2.26 -4.50
N LYS A 31 -23.15 -0.93 -4.59
CA LYS A 31 -23.53 -0.25 -5.84
C LYS A 31 -22.45 -0.32 -6.92
N TYR A 32 -21.18 -0.24 -6.55
CA TYR A 32 -20.05 -0.22 -7.49
C TYR A 32 -19.24 -1.52 -7.51
N GLY A 33 -19.68 -2.55 -6.81
CA GLY A 33 -19.06 -3.88 -6.81
C GLY A 33 -17.68 -3.94 -6.15
N ILE A 34 -17.34 -2.97 -5.29
CA ILE A 34 -16.01 -2.85 -4.66
C ILE A 34 -15.73 -4.05 -3.77
N GLN A 35 -14.67 -4.80 -4.09
CA GLN A 35 -14.20 -5.95 -3.33
C GLN A 35 -12.98 -5.60 -2.46
N PRO A 36 -12.72 -6.36 -1.39
CA PRO A 36 -11.46 -6.26 -0.66
C PRO A 36 -10.26 -6.46 -1.58
N GLY A 37 -9.31 -5.51 -1.53
CA GLY A 37 -8.12 -5.50 -2.40
C GLY A 37 -8.24 -4.59 -3.63
N ASP A 38 -9.43 -4.09 -3.95
CA ASP A 38 -9.58 -3.09 -5.01
C ASP A 38 -8.92 -1.77 -4.60
N THR A 39 -8.10 -1.23 -5.51
CA THR A 39 -7.37 0.01 -5.27
C THR A 39 -8.05 1.15 -6.02
N PHE A 40 -8.32 2.25 -5.32
CA PHE A 40 -8.90 3.46 -5.92
C PHE A 40 -8.03 4.67 -5.64
N ARG A 41 -7.99 5.58 -6.60
CA ARG A 41 -7.49 6.93 -6.39
C ARG A 41 -8.66 7.80 -5.95
N LEU A 42 -8.48 8.52 -4.85
CA LEU A 42 -9.41 9.53 -4.37
C LEU A 42 -8.89 10.91 -4.75
N VAL A 43 -9.71 11.71 -5.43
CA VAL A 43 -9.41 13.10 -5.77
C VAL A 43 -10.53 13.97 -5.22
N ASP A 44 -10.20 15.02 -4.47
CA ASP A 44 -11.17 16.05 -4.05
C ASP A 44 -11.15 17.20 -5.06
N LEU A 45 -12.32 17.53 -5.58
CA LEU A 45 -12.57 18.64 -6.49
C LEU A 45 -13.64 19.53 -5.88
N GLU A 46 -13.23 20.57 -5.16
CA GLU A 46 -14.12 21.57 -4.54
C GLU A 46 -15.23 20.94 -3.68
N GLY A 47 -14.92 19.90 -2.91
CA GLY A 47 -15.88 19.18 -2.07
C GLY A 47 -16.59 18.02 -2.77
N ILE A 48 -16.23 17.72 -4.02
CA ILE A 48 -16.65 16.53 -4.75
C ILE A 48 -15.53 15.50 -4.71
N MET A 49 -15.80 14.36 -4.06
CA MET A 49 -14.89 13.22 -4.06
C MET A 49 -15.07 12.39 -5.34
N VAL A 50 -14.02 12.27 -6.13
CA VAL A 50 -13.95 11.42 -7.31
C VAL A 50 -13.12 10.17 -6.99
N LEU A 51 -13.75 9.01 -7.13
CA LEU A 51 -13.11 7.70 -7.01
C LEU A 51 -12.78 7.19 -8.42
N THR A 52 -11.50 7.03 -8.73
CA THR A 52 -11.06 6.43 -9.99
C THR A 52 -10.47 5.04 -9.71
N PRO A 53 -11.02 3.97 -10.32
CA PRO A 53 -10.45 2.63 -10.19
C PRO A 53 -9.00 2.60 -10.68
N MET A 54 -8.13 1.92 -9.93
CA MET A 54 -6.78 1.61 -10.37
C MET A 54 -6.65 0.09 -10.50
N ALA A 55 -6.02 -0.36 -11.59
CA ALA A 55 -5.60 -1.76 -11.70
C ALA A 55 -4.36 -1.98 -10.82
N PRO A 56 -4.42 -2.82 -9.77
CA PRO A 56 -3.26 -3.07 -8.93
C PRO A 56 -2.22 -3.88 -9.72
N MET A 57 -1.01 -3.36 -9.83
CA MET A 57 0.10 -4.07 -10.50
C MET A 57 0.70 -5.19 -9.65
N ALA A 58 0.52 -5.14 -8.32
CA ALA A 58 1.16 -6.05 -7.38
C ALA A 58 0.91 -7.55 -7.67
N PRO A 59 -0.32 -8.01 -8.02
CA PRO A 59 -0.55 -9.42 -8.33
C PRO A 59 0.15 -9.89 -9.60
N GLU A 60 0.30 -9.02 -10.60
CA GLU A 60 1.02 -9.33 -11.83
C GLU A 60 2.53 -9.43 -11.57
N LEU A 61 3.08 -8.43 -10.88
CA LEU A 61 4.49 -8.40 -10.51
C LEU A 61 4.87 -9.57 -9.60
N ALA A 62 4.01 -9.96 -8.66
CA ALA A 62 4.25 -11.12 -7.80
C ALA A 62 4.43 -12.41 -8.62
N ARG A 63 3.59 -12.62 -9.65
CA ARG A 63 3.72 -13.77 -10.56
C ARG A 63 4.98 -13.71 -11.41
N GLU A 64 5.40 -12.51 -11.80
CA GLU A 64 6.62 -12.32 -12.58
C GLU A 64 7.88 -12.56 -11.74
N ILE A 65 7.93 -12.02 -10.53
CA ILE A 65 9.01 -12.25 -9.57
C ILE A 65 9.15 -13.74 -9.27
N GLU A 66 8.04 -14.45 -9.09
CA GLU A 66 8.06 -15.89 -8.82
C GLU A 66 8.64 -16.69 -9.98
N ARG A 67 8.24 -16.39 -11.23
CA ARG A 67 8.87 -17.00 -12.41
C ARG A 67 10.37 -16.75 -12.46
N LEU A 68 10.80 -15.51 -12.26
CA LEU A 68 12.22 -15.14 -12.29
C LEU A 68 13.01 -15.83 -11.17
N ARG A 69 12.40 -16.00 -9.99
CA ARG A 69 12.98 -16.73 -8.85
C ARG A 69 13.22 -18.20 -9.21
N GLU A 70 12.20 -18.84 -9.78
CA GLU A 70 12.27 -20.25 -10.21
C GLU A 70 13.29 -20.45 -11.34
N ASP A 71 13.30 -19.58 -12.35
CA ASP A 71 14.27 -19.60 -13.46
C ASP A 71 15.72 -19.42 -12.96
N ALA A 72 15.91 -18.62 -11.92
CA ALA A 72 17.20 -18.42 -11.25
C ALA A 72 17.57 -19.55 -10.27
N GLY A 73 16.65 -20.50 -10.01
CA GLY A 73 16.85 -21.59 -9.05
C GLY A 73 16.99 -21.14 -7.59
N LEU A 74 16.51 -19.94 -7.26
CA LEU A 74 16.64 -19.35 -5.93
C LEU A 74 15.55 -19.87 -5.00
N SER A 75 15.90 -20.36 -3.82
CA SER A 75 14.91 -20.65 -2.78
C SER A 75 14.37 -19.37 -2.13
N ILE A 76 13.23 -19.49 -1.44
CA ILE A 76 12.64 -18.36 -0.70
C ILE A 76 13.54 -17.98 0.48
N GLU A 77 14.13 -18.98 1.13
CA GLU A 77 15.05 -18.82 2.25
C GLU A 77 16.28 -18.00 1.83
N GLU A 78 16.92 -18.35 0.71
CA GLU A 78 18.06 -17.61 0.17
C GLU A 78 17.70 -16.16 -0.18
N LEU A 79 16.51 -15.93 -0.75
CA LEU A 79 16.01 -14.59 -1.05
C LEU A 79 15.82 -13.75 0.23
N LEU A 80 15.25 -14.36 1.28
CA LEU A 80 15.00 -13.69 2.56
C LEU A 80 16.28 -13.42 3.34
N ASP A 81 17.27 -14.31 3.28
CA ASP A 81 18.58 -14.11 3.90
C ASP A 81 19.32 -12.96 3.21
N GLY A 82 19.35 -12.96 1.86
CA GLY A 82 19.91 -11.85 1.09
C GLY A 82 19.23 -10.51 1.40
N LEU A 83 17.90 -10.50 1.61
CA LEU A 83 17.18 -9.28 1.99
C LEU A 83 17.64 -8.73 3.36
N ARG A 84 17.97 -9.60 4.33
CA ARG A 84 18.48 -9.17 5.64
C ARG A 84 19.85 -8.53 5.50
N GLU A 85 20.75 -9.17 4.76
CA GLU A 85 22.09 -8.64 4.49
C GLU A 85 22.03 -7.27 3.79
N GLN A 86 21.16 -7.13 2.79
CA GLN A 86 20.96 -5.85 2.11
C GLN A 86 20.42 -4.78 3.06
N ARG A 87 19.43 -5.11 3.91
CA ARG A 87 18.90 -4.16 4.90
C ARG A 87 19.98 -3.71 5.87
N GLU A 88 20.78 -4.63 6.41
CA GLU A 88 21.90 -4.29 7.30
C GLU A 88 22.89 -3.34 6.63
N ARG A 89 23.25 -3.61 5.36
CA ARG A 89 24.11 -2.74 4.57
C ARG A 89 23.49 -1.35 4.37
N TYR A 90 22.23 -1.26 3.94
CA TYR A 90 21.53 0.01 3.78
C TYR A 90 21.48 0.82 5.09
N TYR A 91 21.27 0.16 6.24
CA TYR A 91 21.32 0.84 7.54
C TYR A 91 22.71 1.36 7.86
N GLN A 92 23.77 0.58 7.61
CA GLN A 92 25.15 1.00 7.83
C GLN A 92 25.52 2.19 6.93
N GLU A 93 25.19 2.13 5.64
CA GLU A 93 25.44 3.20 4.68
C GLU A 93 24.67 4.48 5.04
N ARG A 94 23.39 4.37 5.39
CA ARG A 94 22.57 5.53 5.77
C ARG A 94 23.04 6.16 7.08
N ASN A 95 23.42 5.36 8.07
CA ASN A 95 23.94 5.86 9.35
C ASN A 95 25.36 6.45 9.22
N ALA A 96 26.18 5.94 8.29
CA ALA A 96 27.50 6.52 8.00
C ALA A 96 27.38 7.86 7.26
N ALA A 97 26.38 8.01 6.39
CA ALA A 97 26.05 9.28 5.74
C ALA A 97 25.58 10.35 6.76
N ASP A 98 24.74 9.95 7.73
CA ASP A 98 24.23 10.84 8.79
C ASP A 98 25.32 11.32 9.78
N GLN A 99 26.41 10.55 9.95
CA GLN A 99 27.53 10.88 10.85
C GLN A 99 28.63 11.75 10.21
N SER A 100 28.50 12.05 8.91
CA SER A 100 29.43 12.93 8.18
C SER A 100 28.96 14.40 8.12
N GLU A 101 27.82 14.68 8.76
CA GLU A 101 27.16 15.96 9.13
C GLU A 101 27.91 16.86 10.12
#